data_AF-R7M963-F1
#
_entry.id   AF-R7M963-F1
#
_cell.length_a   1.000
_cell.length_b   1.000
_cell.length_c   1.000
_cell.angle_alpha   90.00
_cell.angle_beta   90.00
_cell.angle_gamma   90.00
#
_symmetry.space_group_name_H-M   'P 1'
#
loop_
_entity.id
_entity.type
_entity.pdbx_description
1 polymer ?
#
loop_
_entity_poly.entity_id
_entity_poly.type
_entity_poly.pdbx_seq_one_letter_code
_entity_poly.pdbx_strand_id
1 'polypeptide(L)'
;MKDKCTKYEALFTFRDEEELNEHIQECEDCRLEHEKMQKVSALLQEVKPYFKERRRNLAKIKVACALFMLMFSGTTLGVINFNTDVSDTLKYGSTLSSEDLGLPVDSYGLIAVE
;
A
#
# COMPACT_ATOMS: atom_id res chain seq x y z
N MET A 1 -38.56 39.93 10.43
CA MET A 1 -37.54 38.96 9.97
C MET A 1 -38.30 37.91 9.18
N LYS A 2 -38.07 37.76 7.87
CA LYS A 2 -38.64 36.63 7.12
C LYS A 2 -37.81 35.40 7.51
N ASP A 3 -38.44 34.39 8.10
CA ASP A 3 -37.78 33.20 8.59
C ASP A 3 -37.08 32.48 7.43
N LYS A 4 -35.75 32.44 7.47
CA LYS A 4 -34.95 31.72 6.48
C LYS A 4 -35.22 30.23 6.62
N CYS A 5 -35.51 29.55 5.51
CA CYS A 5 -35.73 28.10 5.55
C CYS A 5 -34.41 27.37 5.83
N THR A 6 -34.33 26.63 6.95
CA THR A 6 -33.16 25.81 7.34
C THR A 6 -33.34 24.33 7.04
N LYS A 7 -34.46 23.93 6.41
CA LYS A 7 -34.82 22.51 6.23
C LYS A 7 -34.05 21.81 5.11
N TYR A 8 -33.31 22.55 4.28
CA TYR A 8 -32.61 22.00 3.12
C TYR A 8 -31.67 20.83 3.46
N GLU A 9 -30.84 20.96 4.49
CA GLU A 9 -29.89 19.90 4.89
C GLU A 9 -30.61 18.61 5.32
N ALA A 10 -31.73 18.75 6.04
CA ALA A 10 -32.53 17.63 6.50
C ALA A 10 -33.23 16.92 5.32
N LEU A 11 -33.79 17.67 4.37
CA LEU A 11 -34.38 17.07 3.17
C LEU A 11 -33.31 16.40 2.31
N PHE A 12 -32.16 17.06 2.09
CA PHE A 12 -31.08 16.51 1.26
C PHE A 12 -30.45 15.23 1.82
N THR A 13 -30.43 15.07 3.15
CA THR A 13 -29.78 13.92 3.79
C THR A 13 -30.75 12.74 4.02
N PHE A 14 -32.03 13.02 4.29
CA PHE A 14 -32.97 12.02 4.80
C PHE A 14 -34.20 11.77 3.92
N ARG A 15 -34.47 12.61 2.91
CA ARG A 15 -35.63 12.49 2.03
C ARG A 15 -35.22 12.16 0.59
N ASP A 16 -36.21 11.77 -0.19
CA ASP A 16 -36.05 11.41 -1.60
C ASP A 16 -35.84 12.66 -2.47
N GLU A 17 -35.17 12.49 -3.61
CA GLU A 17 -34.86 13.59 -4.54
C GLU A 17 -36.11 14.30 -5.07
N GLU A 18 -37.25 13.60 -5.18
CA GLU A 18 -38.51 14.15 -5.64
C GLU A 18 -39.09 15.18 -4.65
N GLU A 19 -39.16 14.84 -3.36
CA GLU A 19 -39.64 15.75 -2.29
C GLU A 19 -38.72 16.98 -2.14
N LEU A 20 -37.41 16.79 -2.33
CA LEU A 20 -36.45 17.88 -2.30
C LEU A 20 -36.64 18.83 -3.49
N ASN A 21 -36.86 18.30 -4.69
CA ASN A 21 -37.06 19.09 -5.90
C ASN A 21 -38.36 19.90 -5.84
N GLU A 22 -39.44 19.33 -5.33
CA GLU A 22 -40.69 20.05 -5.08
C GLU A 22 -40.46 21.22 -4.10
N HIS A 23 -39.74 20.97 -2.99
CA HIS A 23 -39.45 22.02 -2.01
C HIS A 23 -38.54 23.13 -2.56
N ILE A 24 -37.59 22.80 -3.44
CA ILE A 24 -36.72 23.78 -4.12
C ILE A 24 -37.53 24.69 -5.05
N GLN A 25 -38.58 24.19 -5.69
CA GLN A 25 -39.46 25.00 -6.54
C GLN A 25 -40.30 25.99 -5.73
N GLU A 26 -40.70 25.60 -4.52
CA GLU A 26 -41.53 26.44 -3.64
C GLU A 26 -40.72 27.44 -2.80
N CYS A 27 -39.47 27.10 -2.43
CA CYS A 27 -38.65 27.90 -1.51
C CYS A 27 -37.38 28.48 -2.16
N GLU A 28 -37.33 29.82 -2.25
CA GLU A 28 -36.19 30.54 -2.83
C GLU A 28 -34.87 30.35 -2.05
N ASP A 29 -34.93 30.31 -0.71
CA ASP A 29 -33.75 30.10 0.13
C ASP A 29 -33.12 28.72 -0.12
N CYS A 30 -33.95 27.67 -0.18
CA CYS A 30 -33.50 26.31 -0.45
C CYS A 30 -32.96 26.14 -1.87
N ARG A 31 -33.50 26.88 -2.85
CA ARG A 31 -32.97 26.91 -4.22
C ARG A 31 -31.55 27.49 -4.28
N LEU A 32 -31.30 28.59 -3.58
CA LEU A 32 -29.97 29.21 -3.53
C LEU A 32 -28.94 28.29 -2.85
N GLU A 33 -29.32 27.58 -1.79
CA GLU A 33 -28.45 26.59 -1.15
C GLU A 33 -28.21 25.37 -2.06
N HIS A 34 -29.22 24.91 -2.80
CA HIS A 34 -29.07 23.83 -3.78
C HIS A 34 -28.08 24.19 -4.88
N GLU A 35 -28.16 25.40 -5.44
CA GLU A 35 -27.20 25.87 -6.45
C GLU A 35 -25.76 25.94 -5.92
N LYS A 36 -25.58 26.38 -4.67
CA LYS A 36 -24.25 26.36 -4.02
C LYS A 36 -23.73 24.93 -3.90
N MET A 37 -24.58 23.99 -3.48
CA MET A 37 -24.21 22.59 -3.35
C MET A 37 -23.87 21.95 -4.70
N GLN A 38 -24.61 22.27 -5.77
CA GLN A 38 -24.26 21.81 -7.12
C GLN A 38 -22.89 22.32 -7.58
N LYS A 39 -22.58 23.60 -7.32
CA LYS A 39 -21.26 24.17 -7.62
C LYS A 39 -20.14 23.46 -6.84
N VAL A 40 -20.36 23.18 -5.56
CA VAL A 40 -19.40 22.44 -4.73
C VAL A 40 -19.22 21.00 -5.22
N SER A 41 -20.32 20.34 -5.62
CA SER A 41 -20.28 18.99 -6.19
C SER A 41 -19.46 18.95 -7.48
N ALA A 42 -19.64 19.93 -8.39
CA ALA A 42 -18.85 20.04 -9.61
C ALA A 42 -17.35 20.18 -9.31
N LEU A 43 -16.99 21.07 -8.38
CA LEU A 43 -15.60 21.23 -7.93
C LEU A 43 -15.03 19.92 -7.35
N LEU A 44 -15.80 19.19 -6.54
CA LEU A 44 -15.37 17.90 -6.00
C LEU A 44 -15.15 16.84 -7.09
N GLN A 45 -15.96 16.85 -8.15
CA GLN A 45 -15.80 15.93 -9.28
C GLN A 45 -14.50 16.18 -10.03
N GLU A 46 -14.05 17.44 -10.15
CA GLU A 46 -12.76 17.79 -10.78
C GLU A 46 -11.56 17.29 -9.98
N VAL A 47 -11.61 17.31 -8.64
CA VAL A 47 -10.49 16.88 -7.79
C VAL A 47 -10.50 15.36 -7.53
N LYS A 48 -11.66 14.70 -7.68
CA LYS A 48 -11.81 13.24 -7.55
C LYS A 48 -10.79 12.41 -8.35
N PRO A 49 -10.53 12.67 -9.66
CA PRO A 49 -9.53 11.91 -10.42
C PRO A 49 -8.13 12.01 -9.81
N TYR A 50 -7.74 13.19 -9.32
CA TYR A 50 -6.44 13.41 -8.69
C TYR A 50 -6.24 12.54 -7.45
N PHE A 51 -7.23 12.49 -6.55
CA PHE A 51 -7.17 11.62 -5.37
C PHE A 51 -7.20 10.13 -5.71
N LYS A 52 -7.92 9.74 -6.76
CA LYS A 52 -7.97 8.35 -7.24
C LYS A 52 -6.60 7.92 -7.78
N GLU A 53 -5.96 8.78 -8.55
CA GLU A 53 -4.62 8.52 -9.08
C GLU A 53 -3.56 8.44 -7.98
N ARG A 54 -3.58 9.39 -7.02
CA ARG A 54 -2.69 9.36 -5.86
C ARG A 54 -2.81 8.05 -5.07
N ARG A 55 -4.04 7.58 -4.81
CA ARG A 55 -4.27 6.29 -4.14
C ARG A 55 -3.74 5.10 -4.95
N ARG A 56 -3.94 5.10 -6.27
CA ARG A 56 -3.42 4.05 -7.17
C ARG A 56 -1.89 4.00 -7.14
N ASN A 57 -1.22 5.14 -7.15
CA ASN A 57 0.24 5.20 -7.12
C ASN A 57 0.80 4.71 -5.79
N LEU A 58 0.18 5.05 -4.66
CA LEU A 58 0.56 4.50 -3.35
C LEU A 58 0.37 2.98 -3.29
N ALA A 59 -0.70 2.45 -3.88
CA ALA A 59 -0.91 1.01 -3.96
C ALA A 59 0.19 0.32 -4.78
N LYS A 60 0.57 0.89 -5.93
CA LYS A 60 1.69 0.38 -6.74
C LYS A 60 3.01 0.35 -5.98
N ILE A 61 3.32 1.40 -5.22
CA ILE A 61 4.54 1.47 -4.39
C ILE A 61 4.54 0.37 -3.32
N LYS A 62 3.41 0.14 -2.64
CA LYS A 62 3.29 -0.95 -1.65
C LYS A 62 3.53 -2.32 -2.27
N VAL A 63 2.95 -2.56 -3.45
CA VAL A 63 3.15 -3.82 -4.20
C VAL A 63 4.61 -3.98 -4.61
N ALA A 64 5.23 -2.93 -5.16
CA ALA A 64 6.65 -2.95 -5.52
C ALA A 64 7.55 -3.25 -4.31
N CYS A 65 7.26 -2.66 -3.15
CA CYS A 65 8.01 -2.90 -1.92
C CYS A 65 7.86 -4.35 -1.44
N ALA A 66 6.65 -4.91 -1.47
CA ALA A 66 6.41 -6.30 -1.11
C ALA A 66 7.15 -7.29 -2.03
N LEU A 67 7.12 -7.04 -3.36
CA LEU A 67 7.84 -7.85 -4.33
C LEU A 67 9.37 -7.77 -4.15
N PHE A 68 9.89 -6.57 -3.87
CA PHE A 68 11.31 -6.39 -3.58
C PHE A 68 11.75 -7.19 -2.36
N MET A 69 10.97 -7.14 -1.27
CA MET A 69 11.29 -7.90 -0.05
C MET A 69 11.24 -9.41 -0.27
N LEU A 70 10.28 -9.90 -1.07
CA LEU A 70 10.21 -11.33 -1.44
C LEU A 70 11.39 -11.78 -2.31
N MET A 71 11.79 -10.97 -3.28
CA MET A 71 12.94 -11.27 -4.13
C MET A 71 14.23 -11.25 -3.30
N PHE A 72 14.40 -10.26 -2.42
CA PHE A 72 15.57 -10.14 -1.58
C PHE A 72 15.69 -11.29 -0.56
N SER A 73 14.58 -11.71 0.05
CA SER A 73 14.59 -12.87 0.95
C SER A 73 14.89 -14.16 0.19
N GLY A 74 14.33 -14.35 -1.01
CA GLY A 74 14.61 -15.52 -1.85
C GLY A 74 16.07 -15.60 -2.29
N THR A 75 16.66 -14.49 -2.75
CA THR A 75 18.06 -14.47 -3.20
C THR A 75 19.04 -14.66 -2.05
N THR A 76 18.78 -14.05 -0.89
CA THR A 76 19.63 -14.24 0.30
C THR A 76 19.60 -15.70 0.79
N LEU A 77 18.42 -16.33 0.82
CA LEU A 77 18.31 -17.76 1.18
C LEU A 77 19.03 -18.66 0.16
N GLY A 78 18.96 -18.32 -1.14
CA GLY A 78 19.68 -19.01 -2.20
C GLY A 78 21.20 -18.89 -2.02
N VAL A 79 21.72 -17.68 -1.79
CA VAL A 79 23.16 -17.46 -1.58
C VAL A 79 23.68 -18.26 -0.39
N ILE A 80 22.94 -18.28 0.73
CA ILE A 80 23.33 -19.03 1.93
C ILE A 80 23.33 -20.55 1.67
N ASN A 81 22.36 -21.08 0.93
CA ASN A 81 22.28 -22.53 0.68
C ASN A 81 23.25 -23.01 -0.41
N PHE A 82 23.52 -22.22 -1.45
CA PHE A 82 24.40 -22.61 -2.56
C PHE A 82 25.88 -22.31 -2.29
N ASN A 83 26.23 -21.54 -1.25
CA ASN A 83 27.62 -21.30 -0.84
C ASN A 83 27.84 -21.87 0.56
N THR A 84 28.42 -23.06 0.62
CA THR A 84 28.78 -23.75 1.87
C THR A 84 29.65 -22.89 2.75
N ASP A 85 30.61 -22.15 2.18
CA ASP A 85 31.52 -21.26 2.93
C ASP A 85 30.79 -20.14 3.67
N VAL A 86 29.71 -19.62 3.08
CA VAL A 86 28.87 -18.58 3.69
C VAL A 86 28.01 -19.19 4.81
N SER A 87 27.43 -20.37 4.56
CA SER A 87 26.71 -21.13 5.59
C SER A 87 27.61 -21.50 6.78
N ASP A 88 28.84 -21.93 6.51
CA ASP A 88 29.79 -22.36 7.53
C ASP A 88 30.32 -21.19 8.34
N THR A 89 30.63 -20.06 7.68
CA THR A 89 30.96 -18.80 8.37
C THR A 89 29.79 -18.32 9.25
N LEU A 90 28.54 -18.46 8.80
CA LEU A 90 27.37 -18.08 9.59
C LEU A 90 27.10 -19.00 10.78
N LYS A 91 27.36 -20.31 10.66
CA LYS A 91 27.10 -21.30 11.72
C LYS A 91 28.24 -21.45 12.72
N TYR A 92 29.47 -21.42 12.23
CA TYR A 92 30.66 -21.78 13.00
C TYR A 92 31.63 -20.61 13.19
N GLY A 93 31.39 -19.46 12.53
CA GLY A 93 32.23 -18.26 12.65
C GLY A 93 33.50 -18.27 11.79
N SER A 94 33.78 -19.39 11.10
CA SER A 94 34.89 -19.59 10.18
C SER A 94 34.51 -20.62 9.12
N THR A 95 35.23 -20.64 7.99
CA THR A 95 35.08 -21.71 6.99
C THR A 95 35.67 -23.01 7.54
N LEU A 96 34.95 -24.13 7.42
CA LEU A 96 35.42 -25.44 7.90
C LEU A 96 36.58 -25.91 7.02
N SER A 97 37.66 -26.38 7.65
CA SER A 97 38.77 -27.02 6.95
C SER A 97 38.46 -28.48 6.63
N SER A 98 39.20 -29.09 5.71
CA SER A 98 39.09 -30.53 5.39
C SER A 98 39.31 -31.43 6.62
N GLU A 99 40.10 -30.98 7.59
CA GLU A 99 40.32 -31.68 8.85
C GLU A 99 39.08 -31.61 9.76
N ASP A 100 38.43 -30.44 9.86
CA ASP A 100 37.19 -30.25 10.65
C ASP A 100 36.02 -31.06 10.09
N LEU A 101 36.04 -31.34 8.78
CA LEU A 101 35.09 -32.20 8.08
C LEU A 101 35.37 -33.71 8.28
N GLY A 102 36.44 -34.06 9.00
CA GLY A 102 36.82 -35.45 9.28
C GLY A 102 37.43 -36.19 8.07
N LEU A 103 37.92 -35.46 7.07
CA LEU A 103 38.61 -36.06 5.93
C LEU A 103 40.07 -36.39 6.33
N PRO A 104 40.64 -37.49 5.84
CA PRO A 104 42.06 -37.78 6.06
C PRO A 104 42.89 -36.68 5.39
N VAL A 105 43.72 -36.01 6.18
CA VAL A 105 44.62 -34.92 5.73
C VAL A 105 46.07 -35.24 6.09
N ASP A 106 47.01 -34.80 5.26
CA ASP A 106 48.44 -34.88 5.55
C ASP A 106 48.87 -33.75 6.52
N SER A 107 50.12 -33.80 7.00
CA SER A 107 50.79 -32.82 7.88
C SER A 107 50.76 -31.38 7.36
N TYR A 108 50.49 -31.19 6.06
CA TYR A 108 50.35 -29.89 5.39
C TYR A 108 48.87 -29.43 5.25
N GLY A 109 47.90 -30.18 5.77
CA GLY A 109 46.46 -29.86 5.73
C GLY A 109 45.76 -30.14 4.40
N LEU A 110 46.43 -30.83 3.47
CA LEU A 110 45.86 -31.27 2.19
C LEU A 110 45.20 -32.64 2.35
N ILE A 111 44.12 -32.92 1.59
CA ILE A 111 43.46 -34.22 1.59
C ILE A 111 44.47 -35.30 1.21
N ALA A 112 44.72 -36.24 2.12
CA ALA A 112 45.57 -37.39 1.90
C ALA A 112 44.74 -38.47 1.19
N VAL A 113 45.21 -38.91 0.02
CA VAL A 113 44.66 -40.07 -0.68
C VAL A 113 45.69 -41.18 -0.50
N GLU A 114 45.35 -42.19 0.29
CA GLU A 114 46.11 -43.45 0.35
C GLU A 114 45.84 -44.32 -0.90
#